data_AF-A0A526QF27-F1
#
_entry.id   AF-A0A526QF27-F1
#
_cell.length_a   1.000
_cell.length_b   1.000
_cell.length_c   1.000
_cell.angle_alpha   90.00
_cell.angle_beta   90.00
_cell.angle_gamma   90.00
#
_symmetry.space_group_name_H-M   'P 1'
#
loop_
_entity.id
_entity.type
_entity.pdbx_description
1 polymer ?
#
loop_
_entity_poly.entity_id
_entity_poly.type
_entity_poly.pdbx_seq_one_letter_code
_entity_poly.pdbx_strand_id
1 'polypeptide(L)' 'KVESMHVVGFQATGWAVNSAYDDATKTITTFNKWRGVGDASSSGTYLFRNGDFSLVQYDVDASYDGEQNPQAVVDYNTAP' A
#
# COMPACT_ATOMS: atom_id res chain seq x y z
N LYS A 1 11.32 -5.67 16.76
CA LYS A 1 9.98 -5.04 16.87
C LYS A 1 10.11 -3.60 16.43
N VAL A 2 9.23 -3.13 15.54
CA VAL A 2 9.23 -1.72 15.08
C VAL A 2 8.62 -0.83 16.17
N GLU A 3 9.26 0.31 16.43
CA GLU A 3 8.81 1.27 17.46
C GLU A 3 7.95 2.39 16.88
N SER A 4 8.27 2.87 15.68
CA SER A 4 7.51 3.91 14.97
C SER A 4 7.75 3.84 13.46
N MET A 5 6.83 4.43 12.70
CA MET A 5 6.89 4.51 11.25
C MET A 5 6.45 5.90 10.81
N HIS A 6 7.26 6.52 9.95
CA HIS A 6 7.06 7.89 9.48
C HIS A 6 7.20 7.95 7.96
N VAL A 7 6.28 8.68 7.32
CA VAL A 7 6.41 9.02 5.91
C VAL A 7 7.38 10.20 5.78
N VAL A 8 8.48 9.99 5.07
CA VAL A 8 9.52 11.02 4.85
C VAL A 8 9.44 11.68 3.46
N GLY A 9 8.61 11.15 2.57
CA GLY A 9 8.45 11.61 1.20
C GLY A 9 7.77 10.57 0.33
N PHE A 10 7.61 10.90 -0.95
CA PHE A 10 6.96 10.04 -1.94
C PHE A 10 7.84 9.90 -3.19
N GLN A 11 7.83 8.71 -3.78
CA GLN A 11 8.49 8.41 -5.04
C GLN A 11 7.53 7.64 -5.95
N ALA A 12 7.54 7.97 -7.24
CA ALA A 12 6.84 7.21 -8.26
C ALA A 12 7.81 6.21 -8.95
N THR A 13 7.30 5.02 -9.27
CA THR A 13 7.99 4.01 -10.08
C THR A 13 7.21 3.76 -11.36
N GLY A 14 7.88 3.30 -12.42
CA GLY A 14 7.23 2.96 -13.70
C GLY A 14 6.56 1.58 -13.74
N TRP A 15 6.55 0.85 -12.62
CA TRP A 15 5.97 -0.49 -12.50
C TRP A 15 5.35 -0.70 -11.12
N ALA A 16 4.44 -1.67 -11.05
CA ALA A 16 3.78 -2.14 -9.84
C ALA A 16 3.97 -3.67 -9.71
N VAL A 17 4.34 -4.15 -8.53
CA VAL A 17 4.61 -5.57 -8.28
C VAL A 17 3.44 -6.17 -7.49
N ASN A 18 3.08 -7.41 -7.82
CA ASN A 18 1.93 -8.12 -7.24
C ASN A 18 0.67 -7.25 -7.26
N SER A 19 0.37 -6.69 -8.44
CA SER A 19 -0.67 -5.70 -8.61
C SER A 19 -1.91 -6.26 -9.28
N ALA A 20 -3.07 -5.69 -8.97
CA ALA A 20 -4.32 -5.95 -9.65
C ALA A 20 -5.02 -4.63 -10.00
N TYR A 21 -5.72 -4.61 -11.13
CA TYR A 21 -6.60 -3.50 -11.51
C TYR A 21 -8.06 -3.93 -11.35
N ASP A 22 -8.87 -3.08 -10.72
CA ASP A 22 -10.31 -3.24 -10.58
C ASP A 22 -11.03 -2.16 -11.39
N ASP A 23 -11.79 -2.59 -12.40
CA ASP A 23 -12.52 -1.68 -13.29
C ASP A 23 -13.76 -1.06 -12.64
N ALA A 24 -14.37 -1.69 -11.65
CA ALA A 24 -15.56 -1.17 -10.99
C ALA A 24 -15.20 0.05 -10.11
N THR A 25 -14.07 -0.03 -9.41
CA THR A 25 -13.58 1.03 -8.54
C THR A 25 -12.57 1.95 -9.22
N LYS A 26 -12.10 1.57 -10.43
CA LYS A 26 -11.00 2.23 -11.14
C LYS A 26 -9.75 2.35 -10.27
N THR A 27 -9.38 1.26 -9.60
CA THR A 27 -8.22 1.23 -8.69
C THR A 27 -7.14 0.26 -9.16
N ILE A 28 -5.89 0.59 -8.83
CA ILE A 28 -4.79 -0.37 -8.81
C ILE A 28 -4.48 -0.68 -7.35
N THR A 29 -4.30 -1.95 -7.02
CA THR A 29 -3.75 -2.38 -5.73
C THR A 29 -2.38 -3.02 -5.93
N THR A 30 -1.54 -2.96 -4.91
CA THR A 30 -0.21 -3.62 -4.87
C THR A 30 -0.04 -4.37 -3.55
N PHE A 31 0.71 -5.47 -3.57
CA PHE A 31 1.03 -6.22 -2.35
C PHE A 31 2.48 -6.73 -2.34
N ASN A 32 3.38 -5.94 -1.77
CA ASN A 32 4.81 -6.24 -1.75
C ASN A 32 5.16 -7.00 -0.47
N LYS A 33 5.55 -8.27 -0.61
CA LYS A 33 6.02 -9.10 0.50
C LYS A 33 7.52 -8.93 0.65
N TRP A 34 7.99 -8.31 1.73
CA TRP A 34 9.40 -7.96 1.93
C TRP A 34 10.32 -9.19 2.03
N ARG A 35 9.79 -10.29 2.56
CA ARG A 35 10.48 -11.58 2.66
C ARG A 35 9.75 -12.75 2.00
N GLY A 36 8.76 -12.46 1.15
CA GLY A 36 8.00 -13.47 0.38
C GLY A 36 6.80 -14.11 1.09
N VAL A 37 6.63 -13.95 2.41
CA VAL A 37 5.56 -14.62 3.18
C VAL A 37 4.33 -13.73 3.41
N GLY A 38 4.51 -12.44 3.70
CA GLY A 38 3.43 -11.44 3.80
C GLY A 38 3.24 -10.82 5.19
N ASP A 39 3.79 -11.45 6.22
CA ASP A 39 3.88 -10.94 7.61
C ASP A 39 4.91 -9.80 7.81
N ALA A 40 5.52 -9.41 6.70
CA ALA A 40 6.30 -8.20 6.57
C ALA A 40 6.04 -7.74 5.13
N SER A 41 5.22 -6.69 4.99
CA SER A 41 4.68 -6.30 3.71
C SER A 41 4.26 -4.84 3.65
N SER A 42 4.02 -4.39 2.43
CA SER A 42 3.38 -3.10 2.17
C SER A 42 2.35 -3.25 1.06
N SER A 43 1.18 -2.65 1.23
CA SER A 43 0.14 -2.53 0.22
C SER A 43 -0.13 -1.08 -0.12
N GLY A 44 -0.43 -0.83 -1.39
CA GLY A 44 -0.83 0.50 -1.87
C GLY A 44 -2.08 0.39 -2.72
N THR A 45 -3.03 1.30 -2.47
CA THR A 45 -4.24 1.49 -3.29
C THR A 45 -4.13 2.81 -4.01
N TYR A 46 -4.28 2.76 -5.33
CA TYR A 46 -4.19 3.91 -6.23
C TYR A 46 -5.51 4.10 -6.94
N LEU A 47 -6.07 5.29 -6.90
CA LEU A 47 -7.33 5.63 -7.55
C LEU A 47 -7.07 6.34 -8.87
N PHE A 48 -7.74 5.92 -9.94
CA PHE A 48 -7.74 6.67 -11.19
C PHE A 48 -8.62 7.92 -11.06
N ARG A 49 -8.00 9.10 -11.17
CA ARG A 49 -8.70 10.38 -11.14
C ARG A 49 -7.96 11.38 -12.01
N ASN A 50 -8.71 12.16 -12.78
CA ASN A 50 -8.16 13.22 -13.64
C ASN A 50 -7.11 12.75 -14.67
N GLY A 51 -7.18 11.47 -15.10
CA GLY A 51 -6.27 10.92 -16.10
C GLY A 51 -5.07 10.15 -15.54
N ASP A 52 -4.87 10.16 -14.22
CA ASP A 52 -3.72 9.54 -13.56
C ASP A 52 -4.15 8.66 -12.37
N PHE A 53 -3.28 7.71 -12.01
CA PHE A 53 -3.41 6.94 -10.77
C PHE A 53 -2.66 7.65 -9.63
N SER A 54 -3.39 8.00 -8.57
CA SER A 54 -2.81 8.63 -7.37
C SER A 54 -2.93 7.70 -6.17
N LEU A 55 -1.88 7.60 -5.35
CA LEU A 55 -1.90 6.85 -4.09
C LEU A 55 -2.92 7.47 -3.15
N VAL A 56 -3.91 6.69 -2.74
CA VAL A 56 -4.95 7.12 -1.78
C VAL A 56 -4.85 6.39 -0.45
N GLN A 57 -4.19 5.23 -0.41
CA GLN A 57 -3.96 4.50 0.83
C GLN A 57 -2.66 3.70 0.74
N TYR A 58 -1.90 3.68 1.82
CA TYR A 58 -0.69 2.88 1.97
C TYR A 58 -0.67 2.24 3.35
N ASP A 59 -0.66 0.90 3.37
CA ASP A 59 -0.61 0.12 4.59
C ASP A 59 0.72 -0.63 4.66
N VAL A 60 1.25 -0.75 5.87
CA VAL A 60 2.52 -1.42 6.13
C VAL A 60 2.36 -2.36 7.31
N ASP A 61 2.83 -3.59 7.12
CA ASP A 61 3.08 -4.54 8.19
C ASP A 61 4.59 -4.75 8.33
N ALA A 62 5.13 -4.41 9.50
CA ALA A 62 6.54 -4.54 9.81
C ALA A 62 6.78 -5.42 11.05
N SER A 63 5.86 -6.34 11.35
CA SER A 63 5.91 -7.17 12.56
C SER A 63 6.91 -8.33 12.47
N TYR A 64 6.99 -9.00 11.31
CA TYR A 64 7.76 -10.24 11.09
C TYR A 64 7.36 -11.39 12.03
N ASP A 65 6.09 -11.47 12.44
CA ASP A 65 5.60 -12.42 13.44
C ASP A 65 4.78 -13.59 12.86
N GLY A 66 4.67 -13.67 11.54
CA GLY A 66 3.87 -14.68 10.84
C GLY A 66 2.39 -14.34 10.70
N GLU A 67 1.91 -13.25 11.31
CA GLU A 67 0.55 -12.74 11.13
C GLU A 67 0.54 -11.59 10.11
N GLN A 68 -0.62 -11.27 9.54
CA GLN A 68 -0.80 -10.11 8.66
C GLN A 68 -1.67 -9.09 9.37
N ASN A 69 -1.02 -8.10 9.96
CA ASN A 69 -1.62 -7.05 10.79
C ASN A 69 -1.21 -5.65 10.28
N PRO A 70 -1.50 -5.28 9.02
CA PRO A 70 -1.04 -4.04 8.43
C PRO A 70 -1.68 -2.81 9.07
N GLN A 71 -0.93 -1.71 9.09
CA GLN A 71 -1.39 -0.41 9.59
C GLN A 71 -1.30 0.63 8.48
N ALA A 72 -2.37 1.42 8.33
CA ALA A 72 -2.37 2.56 7.41
C ALA A 72 -1.38 3.63 7.88
N VAL A 73 -0.46 4.02 7.01
CA VAL A 73 0.44 5.17 7.20
C VAL A 73 0.11 6.33 6.27
N VAL A 74 -0.70 6.06 5.24
CA VAL A 74 -1.39 7.05 4.41
C VAL A 74 -2.82 6.58 4.25
N ASP A 75 -3.78 7.46 4.52
CA ASP A 75 -5.20 7.20 4.27
C ASP A 75 -5.92 8.49 3.84
N TYR A 76 -6.24 8.56 2.55
CA TYR A 76 -7.10 9.56 1.91
C TYR A 76 -8.38 8.94 1.37
N ASN A 77 -8.62 7.65 1.68
CA ASN A 77 -9.68 6.83 1.13
C ASN A 77 -10.83 6.65 2.12
N THR A 78 -10.53 6.69 3.42
CA THR A 78 -11.52 6.68 4.49
C THR A 78 -12.15 8.06 4.68
N ALA A 79 -13.47 8.11 4.84
CA ALA A 79 -14.19 9.33 5.15
C ALA A 79 -13.86 9.83 6.59
N PRO A 80 -13.94 11.15 6.85
CA PRO A 80 -13.73 11.72 8.18
C PRO A 80 -14.68 11.19 9.26
#